data_AF-A0A0L0CKI9-F1
#
_entry.id   AF-A0A0L0CKI9-F1
#
_cell.length_a   1.000
_cell.length_b   1.000
_cell.length_c   1.000
_cell.angle_alpha   90.00
_cell.angle_beta   90.00
_cell.angle_gamma   90.00
#
_symmetry.space_group_name_H-M   'P 1'
#
loop_
_entity.id
_entity.type
_entity.pdbx_description
1 polymer ?
#
loop_
_entity_poly.entity_id
_entity_poly.type
_entity_poly.pdbx_seq_one_letter_code
_entity_poly.pdbx_strand_id
1 'polypeptide(L)'
;LVFTEITDLNLSSEMTEIKTPTKRRVENVTAPPERRRRIQRPSSQDNDNLLEVNINDDCNDSDLTQTKGFSVGALIGMRLVDFQVAVDSTYKFDSSLNMILGSNGSGKSTIITAIFLLFKGRIADLDRKHYQDFVRHGCDRAVISAQLQGMSMLKQPNPKLTMVIPTNGGSNRNVEPIWYLNGKLLENNEVDDFINQYHIQVNNLCQFLPQHRVSAFSNESKQQRLLSTEEAVGYDGMLADHKKLSKVGNDLVILQSDISELEKSKSHFENSKNELEERVTAMERAASDRNREILLSHVESLVAKAAYDDRKSIVEASLTEAKTNLQKFDQDYAKYIDAIK
;
A
#
# COMPACT_ATOMS: atom_id res chain seq x y z
N LEU A 1 -22.68 -18.65 16.60
CA LEU A 1 -23.34 -19.88 17.07
C LEU A 1 -22.59 -21.06 16.47
N VAL A 2 -21.93 -21.84 17.32
CA VAL A 2 -21.11 -23.00 16.97
C VAL A 2 -22.05 -24.15 16.61
N PHE A 3 -21.79 -24.83 15.50
CA PHE A 3 -22.28 -26.20 15.30
C PHE A 3 -21.07 -27.12 15.14
N THR A 4 -20.88 -27.93 16.17
CA THR A 4 -20.13 -29.17 16.19
C THR A 4 -20.90 -30.26 15.43
N GLU A 5 -20.21 -31.02 14.59
CA GLU A 5 -20.61 -32.39 14.26
C GLU A 5 -19.48 -33.34 14.66
N ILE A 6 -19.83 -34.26 15.56
CA ILE A 6 -19.09 -35.47 15.95
C ILE A 6 -19.80 -36.64 15.26
N THR A 7 -19.06 -37.73 15.03
CA THR A 7 -19.39 -39.07 14.48
C THR A 7 -19.05 -39.21 12.99
N ASP A 8 -18.27 -40.18 12.52
CA ASP A 8 -17.71 -41.39 13.13
C ASP A 8 -16.38 -41.80 12.46
N LEU A 9 -15.55 -42.46 13.27
CA LEU A 9 -14.33 -43.16 12.90
C LEU A 9 -14.62 -44.32 11.93
N ASN A 10 -13.78 -44.45 10.89
CA ASN A 10 -13.32 -45.77 10.48
C ASN A 10 -11.86 -45.68 10.03
N LEU A 11 -10.99 -46.26 10.86
CA LEU A 11 -9.61 -46.61 10.57
C LEU A 11 -9.59 -47.89 9.72
N SER A 12 -8.88 -47.85 8.60
CA SER A 12 -7.95 -48.91 8.15
C SER A 12 -7.05 -48.29 7.08
N SER A 13 -5.85 -47.84 7.45
CA SER A 13 -4.60 -48.59 7.34
C SER A 13 -4.29 -49.05 5.92
N GLU A 14 -3.43 -48.32 5.21
CA GLU A 14 -2.15 -48.89 4.78
C GLU A 14 -1.16 -47.79 4.34
N MET A 15 0.07 -47.97 4.80
CA MET A 15 1.22 -47.08 4.66
C MET A 15 1.89 -47.20 3.28
N THR A 16 2.85 -46.29 3.06
CA THR A 16 3.98 -46.29 2.10
C THR A 16 3.72 -45.48 0.83
N GLU A 17 4.62 -44.63 0.32
CA GLU A 17 6.05 -44.49 0.56
C GLU A 17 6.53 -43.08 0.13
N ILE A 18 7.59 -42.60 0.76
CA ILE A 18 8.29 -41.34 0.48
C ILE A 18 9.11 -41.48 -0.82
N LYS A 19 9.08 -40.45 -1.70
CA LYS A 19 10.22 -40.08 -2.58
C LYS A 19 10.01 -38.72 -3.26
N THR A 20 10.80 -37.73 -2.83
CA THR A 20 11.26 -36.57 -3.61
C THR A 20 12.73 -36.80 -4.02
N PRO A 21 13.41 -35.91 -4.77
CA PRO A 21 13.05 -35.21 -6.01
C PRO A 21 14.16 -35.39 -7.09
N THR A 22 13.92 -35.03 -8.35
CA THR A 22 15.04 -34.87 -9.31
C THR A 22 14.88 -33.63 -10.20
N LYS A 23 16.01 -32.92 -10.30
CA LYS A 23 16.28 -31.59 -10.86
C LYS A 23 16.37 -31.55 -12.40
N ARG A 24 16.29 -30.29 -12.89
CA ARG A 24 16.84 -29.71 -14.14
C ARG A 24 16.04 -30.06 -15.41
N ARG A 25 15.75 -29.11 -16.30
CA ARG A 25 16.70 -28.20 -16.96
C ARG A 25 15.99 -26.98 -17.57
N VAL A 26 16.69 -25.85 -17.50
CA VAL A 26 16.40 -24.56 -18.13
C VAL A 26 16.59 -24.68 -19.64
N GLU A 27 15.68 -24.14 -20.44
CA GLU A 27 15.99 -23.65 -21.78
C GLU A 27 15.04 -22.50 -22.15
N ASN A 28 15.66 -21.33 -22.39
CA ASN A 28 15.06 -20.11 -22.91
C ASN A 28 14.78 -20.26 -24.40
N VAL A 29 13.57 -19.95 -24.88
CA VAL A 29 13.37 -19.50 -26.28
C VAL A 29 12.17 -18.53 -26.37
N THR A 30 12.52 -17.24 -26.44
CA THR A 30 12.10 -16.23 -27.43
C THR A 30 10.66 -16.18 -27.96
N ALA A 31 10.01 -15.03 -27.73
CA ALA A 31 8.72 -14.60 -28.28
C ALA A 31 8.79 -14.24 -29.78
N PRO A 32 7.71 -14.45 -30.56
CA PRO A 32 7.51 -13.82 -31.87
C PRO A 32 6.31 -12.82 -31.90
N PRO A 33 6.23 -11.96 -32.94
CA PRO A 33 5.89 -10.55 -32.79
C PRO A 33 4.45 -10.16 -33.12
N GLU A 34 4.09 -8.96 -32.63
CA GLU A 34 2.89 -8.18 -32.92
C GLU A 34 2.67 -7.97 -34.43
N ARG A 35 1.46 -8.29 -34.90
CA ARG A 35 0.95 -7.83 -36.20
C ARG A 35 -0.22 -6.87 -35.98
N ARG A 36 0.05 -5.57 -36.16
CA ARG A 36 -0.97 -4.54 -36.39
C ARG A 36 -1.82 -4.92 -37.61
N ARG A 37 -3.14 -5.05 -37.43
CA ARG A 37 -4.10 -5.04 -38.53
C ARG A 37 -5.12 -3.91 -38.38
N ARG A 38 -5.03 -3.06 -39.38
CA ARG A 38 -5.88 -1.98 -39.90
C ARG A 38 -7.38 -2.13 -39.59
N ILE A 39 -7.94 -1.06 -39.03
CA ILE A 39 -9.37 -0.77 -38.93
C ILE A 39 -9.98 -0.73 -40.33
N GLN A 40 -10.99 -1.57 -40.58
CA GLN A 40 -11.98 -1.39 -41.63
C GLN A 40 -13.36 -1.45 -40.98
N ARG A 41 -14.15 -0.38 -41.17
CA ARG A 41 -15.57 -0.32 -40.83
C ARG A 41 -16.36 -1.13 -41.86
N PRO A 42 -17.29 -2.00 -41.48
CA PRO A 42 -18.38 -2.40 -42.36
C PRO A 42 -19.53 -1.39 -42.25
N SER A 43 -20.12 -1.16 -43.41
CA SER A 43 -21.26 -0.31 -43.72
C SER A 43 -22.54 -0.68 -42.97
N SER A 44 -23.30 0.37 -42.69
CA SER A 44 -24.70 0.40 -42.32
C SER A 44 -25.60 -0.33 -43.32
N GLN A 45 -26.23 -1.42 -42.86
CA GLN A 45 -27.60 -1.88 -43.09
C GLN A 45 -27.70 -3.29 -42.49
N ASP A 46 -28.87 -3.64 -41.95
CA ASP A 46 -29.21 -4.89 -41.23
C ASP A 46 -29.10 -4.81 -39.69
N ASN A 47 -29.88 -3.93 -39.09
CA ASN A 47 -30.27 -4.01 -37.68
C ASN A 47 -31.72 -3.57 -37.54
N ASP A 48 -32.65 -4.44 -37.93
CA ASP A 48 -34.08 -4.35 -37.57
C ASP A 48 -34.63 -5.78 -37.47
N ASN A 49 -34.23 -6.48 -36.39
CA ASN A 49 -34.96 -7.62 -35.82
C ASN A 49 -34.29 -8.05 -34.51
N LEU A 50 -34.26 -7.13 -33.54
CA LEU A 50 -34.17 -7.52 -32.13
C LEU A 50 -35.62 -7.63 -31.64
N LEU A 51 -36.01 -8.88 -31.39
CA LEU A 51 -37.26 -9.27 -30.76
C LEU A 51 -37.52 -8.39 -29.53
N GLU A 52 -38.62 -7.63 -29.57
CA GLU A 52 -39.18 -6.99 -28.39
C GLU A 52 -39.36 -8.04 -27.30
N VAL A 53 -38.50 -7.99 -26.28
CA VAL A 53 -38.74 -8.75 -25.06
C VAL A 53 -39.92 -8.07 -24.39
N ASN A 54 -41.11 -8.66 -24.51
CA ASN A 54 -42.27 -8.22 -23.75
C ASN A 54 -41.99 -8.54 -22.27
N ILE A 55 -41.43 -7.57 -21.54
CA ILE A 55 -41.15 -7.62 -20.09
C ILE A 55 -42.45 -7.39 -19.29
N ASN A 56 -43.54 -7.05 -19.97
CA ASN A 56 -44.85 -6.81 -19.38
C ASN A 56 -45.76 -8.00 -19.60
N ASP A 57 -45.71 -8.98 -18.69
CA ASP A 57 -46.82 -9.89 -18.46
C ASP A 57 -47.01 -10.09 -16.95
N ASP A 58 -48.02 -9.37 -16.46
CA ASP A 58 -48.92 -9.62 -15.34
C ASP A 58 -48.41 -10.42 -14.14
N CYS A 59 -47.84 -9.67 -13.19
CA CYS A 59 -48.11 -9.90 -11.78
C CYS A 59 -48.90 -8.70 -11.28
N ASN A 60 -50.16 -8.91 -10.90
CA ASN A 60 -51.07 -7.90 -10.36
C ASN A 60 -50.34 -6.90 -9.45
N ASP A 61 -50.15 -5.70 -9.98
CA ASP A 61 -49.51 -4.56 -9.34
C ASP A 61 -50.56 -3.84 -8.48
N SER A 62 -50.84 -4.41 -7.31
CA SER A 62 -51.72 -3.78 -6.32
C SER A 62 -51.32 -4.15 -4.89
N ASP A 63 -50.02 -4.07 -4.57
CA ASP A 63 -49.57 -3.97 -3.17
C ASP A 63 -48.41 -2.96 -3.07
N LEU A 64 -48.69 -1.73 -3.51
CA LEU A 64 -47.99 -0.52 -3.08
C LEU A 64 -48.29 -0.24 -1.62
N THR A 65 -47.77 -1.03 -0.69
CA THR A 65 -47.63 -0.59 0.70
C THR A 65 -46.32 -1.11 1.27
N GLN A 66 -45.59 -0.21 1.93
CA GLN A 66 -44.43 -0.52 2.76
C GLN A 66 -44.63 -1.86 3.46
N THR A 67 -43.79 -2.85 3.17
CA THR A 67 -43.77 -4.10 3.93
C THR A 67 -43.23 -3.73 5.31
N LYS A 68 -44.16 -3.46 6.25
CA LYS A 68 -43.84 -3.06 7.63
C LYS A 68 -42.83 -4.06 8.21
N GLY A 69 -41.65 -3.58 8.56
CA GLY A 69 -40.61 -4.37 9.23
C GLY A 69 -39.34 -4.63 8.40
N PHE A 70 -39.35 -4.42 7.08
CA PHE A 70 -38.14 -4.61 6.27
C PHE A 70 -37.19 -3.41 6.42
N SER A 71 -35.90 -3.69 6.64
CA SER A 71 -34.85 -2.68 6.52
C SER A 71 -34.60 -2.33 5.05
N VAL A 72 -34.07 -1.13 4.80
CA VAL A 72 -33.63 -0.72 3.45
C VAL A 72 -32.63 -1.75 2.90
N GLY A 73 -32.80 -2.14 1.63
CA GLY A 73 -31.94 -3.12 0.97
C GLY A 73 -32.27 -4.58 1.31
N ALA A 74 -33.24 -4.86 2.18
CA ALA A 74 -33.68 -6.23 2.44
C ALA A 74 -34.36 -6.83 1.20
N LEU A 75 -34.10 -8.11 0.94
CA LEU A 75 -34.81 -8.88 -0.10
C LEU A 75 -36.26 -9.10 0.33
N ILE A 76 -37.21 -8.71 -0.51
CA ILE A 76 -38.65 -8.93 -0.31
C ILE A 76 -39.09 -10.19 -1.05
N GLY A 77 -38.60 -10.37 -2.27
CA GLY A 77 -38.93 -11.52 -3.08
C GLY A 77 -37.91 -11.74 -4.20
N MET A 78 -37.90 -12.96 -4.73
CA MET A 78 -37.04 -13.33 -5.85
C MET A 78 -37.75 -14.30 -6.78
N ARG A 79 -37.54 -14.18 -8.08
CA ARG A 79 -38.02 -15.10 -9.11
C ARG A 79 -36.84 -15.62 -9.92
N LEU A 80 -36.79 -16.93 -10.11
CA LEU A 80 -35.80 -17.65 -10.91
C LEU A 80 -36.51 -18.34 -12.07
N VAL A 81 -36.09 -18.06 -13.30
CA VAL A 81 -36.59 -18.71 -14.51
C VAL A 81 -35.42 -19.38 -15.22
N ASP A 82 -35.57 -20.67 -15.51
CA ASP A 82 -34.60 -21.52 -16.22
C ASP A 82 -33.16 -21.42 -15.68
N PHE A 83 -33.03 -21.32 -14.35
CA PHE A 83 -31.77 -21.18 -13.65
C PHE A 83 -31.44 -22.45 -12.85
N GLN A 84 -30.40 -23.17 -13.25
CA GLN A 84 -30.02 -24.49 -12.72
C GLN A 84 -31.20 -25.47 -12.67
N VAL A 85 -31.70 -25.80 -11.47
CA VAL A 85 -32.83 -26.71 -11.25
C VAL A 85 -34.17 -25.98 -11.23
N ALA A 86 -34.19 -24.65 -11.15
CA ALA A 86 -35.41 -23.86 -11.13
C ALA A 86 -35.97 -23.69 -12.55
N VAL A 87 -37.26 -24.00 -12.72
CA VAL A 87 -38.00 -23.82 -13.98
C VAL A 87 -38.61 -22.43 -14.01
N ASP A 88 -39.53 -22.18 -13.08
CA ASP A 88 -40.09 -20.89 -12.76
C ASP A 88 -40.49 -20.92 -11.29
N SER A 89 -39.59 -20.42 -10.45
CA SER A 89 -39.72 -20.49 -9.00
C SER A 89 -39.76 -19.08 -8.43
N THR A 90 -40.78 -18.77 -7.63
CA THR A 90 -40.90 -17.51 -6.92
C THR A 90 -40.78 -17.72 -5.42
N TYR A 91 -39.97 -16.90 -4.78
CA TYR A 91 -39.67 -16.91 -3.35
C TYR A 91 -40.10 -15.58 -2.74
N LYS A 92 -40.71 -15.64 -1.56
CA LYS A 92 -40.99 -14.48 -0.72
C LYS A 92 -40.16 -14.60 0.55
N PHE A 93 -39.51 -13.52 0.93
CA PHE A 93 -38.69 -13.45 2.12
C PHE A 93 -39.43 -12.70 3.23
N ASP A 94 -39.15 -13.05 4.47
CA ASP A 94 -39.51 -12.30 5.67
C ASP A 94 -38.43 -11.26 5.99
N SER A 95 -38.81 -10.24 6.75
CA SER A 95 -37.96 -9.15 7.25
C SER A 95 -36.84 -9.59 8.19
N SER A 96 -36.99 -10.75 8.84
CA SER A 96 -36.11 -11.17 9.94
C SER A 96 -35.25 -12.38 9.58
N LEU A 97 -35.75 -13.59 9.84
CA LEU A 97 -35.05 -14.84 9.59
C LEU A 97 -35.75 -15.62 8.48
N ASN A 98 -34.99 -15.95 7.45
CA ASN A 98 -35.42 -16.80 6.35
C ASN A 98 -34.68 -18.13 6.40
N MET A 99 -35.42 -19.24 6.38
CA MET A 99 -34.84 -20.58 6.39
C MET A 99 -35.21 -21.33 5.10
N ILE A 100 -34.19 -21.76 4.35
CA ILE A 100 -34.37 -22.53 3.11
C ILE A 100 -34.16 -24.01 3.44
N LEU A 101 -35.24 -24.80 3.35
CA LEU A 101 -35.24 -26.24 3.65
C LEU A 101 -35.52 -27.05 2.39
N GLY A 102 -34.97 -28.26 2.33
CA GLY A 102 -35.17 -29.17 1.20
C GLY A 102 -34.23 -30.37 1.21
N SER A 103 -34.60 -31.43 0.49
CA SER A 103 -33.75 -32.62 0.32
C SER A 103 -32.46 -32.30 -0.45
N ASN A 104 -31.49 -33.21 -0.45
CA ASN A 104 -30.29 -33.05 -1.27
C ASN A 104 -30.65 -33.01 -2.76
N GLY A 105 -30.07 -32.05 -3.50
CA GLY A 105 -30.40 -31.82 -4.92
C GLY A 105 -31.66 -30.98 -5.18
N SER A 106 -32.42 -30.58 -4.17
CA SER A 106 -33.64 -29.75 -4.34
C SER A 106 -33.41 -28.29 -4.75
N GLY A 107 -32.16 -27.85 -4.92
CA GLY A 107 -31.84 -26.49 -5.33
C GLY A 107 -31.71 -25.47 -4.20
N LYS A 108 -31.50 -25.89 -2.93
CA LYS A 108 -31.24 -24.96 -1.82
C LYS A 108 -30.08 -23.99 -2.12
N SER A 109 -28.95 -24.53 -2.58
CA SER A 109 -27.78 -23.75 -2.95
C SER A 109 -28.02 -22.88 -4.19
N THR A 110 -28.97 -23.26 -5.06
CA THR A 110 -29.35 -22.49 -6.27
C THR A 110 -29.85 -21.10 -5.91
N ILE A 111 -30.63 -20.96 -4.84
CA ILE A 111 -31.14 -19.66 -4.37
C ILE A 111 -29.98 -18.76 -3.94
N ILE A 112 -29.04 -19.31 -3.16
CA ILE A 112 -27.85 -18.59 -2.68
C ILE A 112 -26.95 -18.19 -3.86
N THR A 113 -26.74 -19.09 -4.82
CA THR A 113 -25.99 -18.81 -6.05
C THR A 113 -26.66 -17.72 -6.88
N ALA A 114 -27.99 -17.72 -6.98
CA ALA A 114 -28.71 -16.70 -7.72
C ALA A 114 -28.54 -15.31 -7.10
N ILE A 115 -28.66 -15.19 -5.78
CA ILE A 115 -28.40 -13.96 -5.03
C ILE A 115 -26.96 -13.49 -5.28
N PHE A 116 -25.99 -14.38 -5.16
CA PHE A 116 -24.58 -14.07 -5.36
C PHE A 116 -24.29 -13.50 -6.75
N LEU A 117 -24.82 -14.13 -7.81
CA LEU A 117 -24.60 -13.66 -9.19
C LEU A 117 -25.37 -12.37 -9.49
N LEU A 118 -26.61 -12.24 -9.01
CA LEU A 118 -27.45 -11.06 -9.23
C LEU A 118 -26.73 -9.79 -8.76
N PHE A 119 -26.06 -9.84 -7.62
CA PHE A 119 -25.31 -8.73 -7.03
C PHE A 119 -23.80 -8.74 -7.39
N LYS A 120 -23.45 -9.22 -8.58
CA LYS A 120 -22.08 -9.20 -9.16
C LYS A 120 -21.01 -9.86 -8.28
N GLY A 121 -21.35 -10.97 -7.64
CA GLY A 121 -20.38 -11.88 -7.04
C GLY A 121 -19.43 -12.45 -8.09
N ARG A 122 -18.14 -12.59 -7.77
CA ARG A 122 -17.14 -13.08 -8.73
C ARG A 122 -17.40 -14.56 -9.05
N ILE A 123 -17.57 -14.92 -10.33
CA ILE A 123 -17.83 -16.31 -10.73
C ILE A 123 -16.73 -17.28 -10.26
N ALA A 124 -15.47 -16.83 -10.22
CA ALA A 124 -14.33 -17.62 -9.71
C ALA A 124 -14.51 -18.08 -8.25
N ASP A 125 -15.48 -17.49 -7.54
CA ASP A 125 -15.84 -17.83 -6.17
C ASP A 125 -16.85 -18.99 -6.09
N LEU A 126 -17.37 -19.42 -7.25
CA LEU A 126 -18.28 -20.55 -7.44
C LEU A 126 -17.58 -21.69 -8.18
N ASP A 127 -18.19 -22.88 -8.16
CA ASP A 127 -17.65 -24.10 -8.79
C ASP A 127 -17.73 -24.13 -10.33
N ARG A 128 -18.05 -23.00 -10.99
CA ARG A 128 -18.29 -22.92 -12.44
C ARG A 128 -17.46 -21.82 -13.08
N LYS A 129 -17.28 -21.89 -14.40
CA LYS A 129 -16.37 -20.99 -15.13
C LYS A 129 -17.10 -19.92 -15.94
N HIS A 130 -18.29 -20.22 -16.43
CA HIS A 130 -19.05 -19.32 -17.30
C HIS A 130 -20.47 -19.11 -16.74
N TYR A 131 -21.06 -17.93 -16.98
CA TYR A 131 -22.45 -17.66 -16.59
C TYR A 131 -23.43 -18.65 -17.25
N GLN A 132 -23.14 -19.09 -18.47
CA GLN A 132 -23.96 -20.04 -19.22
C GLN A 132 -24.07 -21.39 -18.52
N ASP A 133 -23.09 -21.77 -17.70
CA ASP A 133 -23.14 -23.02 -16.95
C ASP A 133 -24.28 -23.01 -15.91
N PHE A 134 -24.82 -21.84 -15.58
CA PHE A 134 -25.96 -21.65 -14.67
C PHE A 134 -27.32 -21.68 -15.35
N VAL A 135 -27.36 -21.64 -16.69
CA VAL A 135 -28.62 -21.81 -17.42
C VAL A 135 -29.03 -23.28 -17.40
N ARG A 136 -30.33 -23.51 -17.19
CA ARG A 136 -30.90 -24.85 -17.19
C ARG A 136 -30.68 -25.52 -18.56
N HIS A 137 -30.35 -26.80 -18.55
CA HIS A 137 -30.08 -27.56 -19.78
C HIS A 137 -31.29 -27.53 -20.73
N GLY A 138 -31.03 -27.17 -21.99
CA GLY A 138 -32.05 -27.09 -23.03
C GLY A 138 -32.79 -25.74 -23.11
N CYS A 139 -32.45 -24.76 -22.26
CA CYS A 139 -33.05 -23.43 -22.28
C CYS A 139 -32.09 -22.39 -22.89
N ASP A 140 -32.65 -21.38 -23.57
CA ASP A 140 -31.88 -20.36 -24.29
C ASP A 140 -31.37 -19.21 -23.40
N ARG A 141 -31.95 -19.07 -22.20
CA ARG A 141 -31.58 -18.05 -21.23
C ARG A 141 -32.03 -18.44 -19.83
N ALA A 142 -31.38 -17.85 -18.83
CA ALA A 142 -31.87 -17.82 -17.45
C ALA A 142 -32.19 -16.39 -17.03
N VAL A 143 -33.18 -16.22 -16.16
CA VAL A 143 -33.55 -14.92 -15.58
C VAL A 143 -33.58 -15.02 -14.07
N ILE A 144 -32.89 -14.09 -13.42
CA ILE A 144 -32.88 -13.94 -11.96
C ILE A 144 -33.44 -12.55 -11.67
N SER A 145 -34.51 -12.45 -10.90
CA SER A 145 -35.10 -11.16 -10.51
C SER A 145 -35.26 -11.10 -9.01
N ALA A 146 -34.80 -10.05 -8.36
CA ALA A 146 -35.08 -9.79 -6.94
C ALA A 146 -35.68 -8.41 -6.72
N GLN A 147 -36.62 -8.35 -5.79
CA GLN A 147 -37.21 -7.11 -5.30
C GLN A 147 -36.60 -6.77 -3.95
N LEU A 148 -36.12 -5.54 -3.81
CA LEU A 148 -35.51 -5.03 -2.58
C LEU A 148 -36.42 -4.01 -1.92
N GLN A 149 -36.33 -3.89 -0.61
CA GLN A 149 -36.95 -2.80 0.13
C GLN A 149 -36.25 -1.49 -0.20
N GLY A 150 -36.99 -0.59 -0.85
CA GLY A 150 -36.51 0.73 -1.23
C GLY A 150 -36.31 1.64 -0.02
N MET A 151 -35.58 2.74 -0.26
CA MET A 151 -35.42 3.80 0.73
C MET A 151 -36.76 4.55 0.91
N SER A 152 -37.37 4.43 2.08
CA SER A 152 -38.68 5.02 2.42
C SER A 152 -38.76 6.53 2.12
N MET A 153 -37.64 7.25 2.21
CA MET A 153 -37.57 8.68 1.93
C MET A 153 -37.81 9.06 0.46
N LEU A 154 -37.61 8.13 -0.48
CA LEU A 154 -37.68 8.42 -1.92
C LEU A 154 -39.11 8.37 -2.49
N LYS A 155 -40.10 7.86 -1.73
CA LYS A 155 -41.49 7.62 -2.21
C LYS A 155 -41.57 6.88 -3.56
N GLN A 156 -40.54 6.12 -3.91
CA GLN A 156 -40.49 5.32 -5.13
C GLN A 156 -41.01 3.89 -4.83
N PRO A 157 -41.50 3.16 -5.85
CA PRO A 157 -41.76 1.74 -5.70
C PRO A 157 -40.47 0.99 -5.34
N ASN A 158 -40.63 -0.12 -4.64
CA ASN A 158 -39.52 -1.01 -4.27
C ASN A 158 -38.76 -1.44 -5.54
N PRO A 159 -37.43 -1.21 -5.62
CA PRO A 159 -36.67 -1.52 -6.82
C PRO A 159 -36.62 -3.02 -7.08
N LYS A 160 -36.70 -3.37 -8.36
CA LYS A 160 -36.57 -4.73 -8.88
C LYS A 160 -35.35 -4.81 -9.78
N LEU A 161 -34.34 -5.53 -9.32
CA LEU A 161 -33.13 -5.82 -10.10
C LEU A 161 -33.32 -7.17 -10.79
N THR A 162 -33.09 -7.19 -12.10
CA THR A 162 -33.20 -8.40 -12.93
C THR A 162 -31.91 -8.61 -13.70
N MET A 163 -31.34 -9.81 -13.63
CA MET A 163 -30.21 -10.27 -14.44
C MET A 163 -30.69 -11.32 -15.44
N VAL A 164 -30.28 -11.18 -16.70
CA VAL A 164 -30.55 -12.13 -17.79
C VAL A 164 -29.23 -12.73 -18.24
N ILE A 165 -29.15 -14.06 -18.25
CA ILE A 165 -27.99 -14.82 -18.72
C ILE A 165 -28.38 -15.51 -20.03
N PRO A 166 -27.91 -15.01 -21.19
CA PRO A 166 -28.15 -15.67 -22.48
C PRO A 166 -27.20 -16.85 -22.69
N THR A 167 -27.69 -17.94 -23.31
CA THR A 167 -26.83 -19.05 -23.80
C THR A 167 -26.37 -18.84 -25.23
N ASN A 168 -27.05 -17.96 -25.98
CA ASN A 168 -26.87 -17.79 -27.41
C ASN A 168 -25.66 -16.90 -27.74
N GLY A 169 -24.46 -17.45 -27.54
CA GLY A 169 -23.17 -16.87 -27.97
C GLY A 169 -22.48 -17.64 -29.10
N GLY A 170 -23.17 -18.58 -29.76
CA GLY A 170 -22.54 -19.54 -30.67
C GLY A 170 -21.48 -20.41 -29.96
N SER A 171 -20.42 -20.83 -30.66
CA SER A 171 -19.29 -21.60 -30.08
C SER A 171 -18.52 -20.87 -28.97
N ASN A 172 -18.83 -19.60 -28.67
CA ASN A 172 -18.12 -18.78 -27.71
C ASN A 172 -18.94 -18.63 -26.41
N ARG A 173 -18.56 -19.37 -25.36
CA ARG A 173 -19.25 -19.38 -24.04
C ARG A 173 -18.90 -18.17 -23.15
N ASN A 174 -18.65 -17.00 -23.73
CA ASN A 174 -18.23 -15.80 -23.02
C ASN A 174 -19.23 -14.65 -23.18
N VAL A 175 -20.53 -14.94 -23.21
CA VAL A 175 -21.54 -13.87 -23.23
C VAL A 175 -21.72 -13.36 -21.80
N GLU A 176 -21.55 -12.06 -21.61
CA GLU A 176 -21.78 -11.42 -20.31
C GLU A 176 -23.29 -11.34 -20.00
N PRO A 177 -23.69 -11.35 -18.72
CA PRO A 177 -25.07 -11.14 -18.34
C PRO A 177 -25.50 -9.70 -18.61
N ILE A 178 -26.81 -9.50 -18.64
CA ILE A 178 -27.42 -8.18 -18.83
C ILE A 178 -28.27 -7.87 -17.61
N TRP A 179 -28.13 -6.66 -17.07
CA TRP A 179 -28.90 -6.20 -15.91
C TRP A 179 -29.96 -5.20 -16.29
N TYR A 180 -31.09 -5.26 -15.58
CA TYR A 180 -32.21 -4.34 -15.70
C TYR A 180 -32.65 -3.89 -14.32
N LEU A 181 -32.95 -2.61 -14.17
CA LEU A 181 -33.57 -2.04 -12.97
C LEU A 181 -34.95 -1.53 -13.34
N ASN A 182 -35.98 -2.11 -12.71
CA ASN A 182 -37.38 -1.79 -13.00
C ASN A 182 -37.71 -1.89 -14.51
N GLY A 183 -37.12 -2.87 -15.19
CA GLY A 183 -37.29 -3.09 -16.64
C GLY A 183 -36.40 -2.23 -17.54
N LYS A 184 -35.64 -1.27 -17.01
CA LYS A 184 -34.69 -0.46 -17.79
C LYS A 184 -33.31 -1.11 -17.80
N LEU A 185 -32.69 -1.20 -18.98
CA LEU A 185 -31.33 -1.70 -19.15
C LEU A 185 -30.35 -0.84 -18.33
N LEU A 186 -29.45 -1.48 -17.60
CA LEU A 186 -28.37 -0.82 -16.86
C LEU A 186 -27.01 -1.05 -17.52
N GLU A 187 -26.17 -0.02 -17.48
CA GLU A 187 -24.73 -0.16 -17.76
C GLU A 187 -24.01 -0.78 -16.56
N ASN A 188 -22.83 -1.38 -16.81
CA ASN A 188 -22.07 -2.08 -15.76
C ASN A 188 -21.78 -1.21 -14.52
N ASN A 189 -21.47 0.08 -14.71
CA ASN A 189 -21.19 1.02 -13.63
C ASN A 189 -22.46 1.36 -12.83
N GLU A 190 -23.61 1.49 -13.51
CA GLU A 190 -24.88 1.79 -12.84
C GLU A 190 -25.34 0.62 -11.97
N VAL A 191 -25.02 -0.61 -12.36
CA VAL A 191 -25.25 -1.79 -11.51
C VAL A 191 -24.38 -1.73 -10.25
N ASP A 192 -23.11 -1.34 -10.38
CA ASP A 192 -22.20 -1.18 -9.23
C ASP A 192 -22.70 -0.07 -8.29
N ASP A 193 -23.11 1.07 -8.84
CA ASP A 193 -23.68 2.19 -8.08
C ASP A 193 -24.96 1.77 -7.34
N PHE A 194 -25.84 1.00 -7.99
CA PHE A 194 -27.05 0.46 -7.35
C PHE A 194 -26.71 -0.49 -6.19
N ILE A 195 -25.77 -1.42 -6.40
CA ILE A 195 -25.33 -2.37 -5.38
C ILE A 195 -24.73 -1.63 -4.17
N ASN A 196 -23.88 -0.64 -4.44
CA ASN A 196 -23.25 0.19 -3.43
C ASN A 196 -24.26 1.04 -2.66
N GLN A 197 -25.27 1.60 -3.35
CA GLN A 197 -26.33 2.41 -2.74
C GLN A 197 -27.13 1.62 -1.69
N TYR A 198 -27.30 0.31 -1.88
CA TYR A 198 -27.99 -0.56 -0.92
C TYR A 198 -27.04 -1.30 0.04
N HIS A 199 -25.73 -0.98 0.02
CA HIS A 199 -24.70 -1.62 0.83
C HIS A 199 -24.71 -3.15 0.74
N ILE A 200 -24.91 -3.68 -0.47
CA ILE A 200 -24.92 -5.11 -0.73
C ILE A 200 -23.50 -5.55 -1.14
N GLN A 201 -22.85 -6.34 -0.29
CA GLN A 201 -21.46 -6.76 -0.42
C GLN A 201 -21.36 -8.29 -0.46
N VAL A 202 -21.82 -8.90 -1.55
CA VAL A 202 -21.76 -10.36 -1.71
C VAL A 202 -20.34 -10.93 -1.75
N ASN A 203 -19.34 -10.09 -2.07
CA ASN A 203 -17.93 -10.48 -2.06
C ASN A 203 -17.29 -10.42 -0.67
N ASN A 204 -17.96 -9.82 0.32
CA ASN A 204 -17.51 -9.73 1.70
C ASN A 204 -18.02 -10.93 2.50
N LEU A 205 -17.09 -11.79 2.95
CA LEU A 205 -17.43 -13.02 3.67
C LEU A 205 -18.15 -12.79 5.00
N CYS A 206 -18.04 -11.59 5.58
CA CYS A 206 -18.77 -11.20 6.78
C CYS A 206 -20.27 -10.97 6.54
N GLN A 207 -20.67 -10.55 5.33
CA GLN A 207 -22.08 -10.32 4.97
C GLN A 207 -22.67 -11.50 4.18
N PHE A 208 -21.85 -12.14 3.33
CA PHE A 208 -22.26 -13.28 2.52
C PHE A 208 -21.23 -14.41 2.61
N LEU A 209 -21.60 -15.50 3.26
CA LEU A 209 -20.72 -16.66 3.46
C LEU A 209 -21.16 -17.82 2.55
N PRO A 210 -20.56 -18.01 1.37
CA PRO A 210 -20.89 -19.14 0.52
C PRO A 210 -20.31 -20.44 1.11
N GLN A 211 -21.02 -21.54 0.89
CA GLN A 211 -20.69 -22.87 1.45
C GLN A 211 -19.23 -23.30 1.19
N HIS A 212 -18.69 -23.01 0.00
CA HIS A 212 -17.34 -23.39 -0.41
C HIS A 212 -16.24 -22.48 0.17
N ARG A 213 -16.59 -21.35 0.79
CA ARG A 213 -15.63 -20.34 1.29
C ARG A 213 -15.63 -20.19 2.80
N VAL A 214 -16.26 -21.11 3.52
CA VAL A 214 -16.20 -21.16 4.98
C VAL A 214 -14.76 -21.35 5.48
N SER A 215 -13.95 -22.12 4.75
CA SER A 215 -12.52 -22.28 5.04
C SER A 215 -11.73 -21.00 4.79
N ALA A 216 -12.03 -20.27 3.70
CA ALA A 216 -11.39 -18.99 3.39
C ALA A 216 -11.61 -17.97 4.51
N PHE A 217 -12.85 -17.86 5.02
CA PHE A 217 -13.18 -16.99 6.16
C PHE A 217 -12.38 -17.36 7.43
N SER A 218 -12.19 -18.65 7.67
CA SER A 218 -11.42 -19.14 8.82
C SER A 218 -9.93 -18.82 8.70
N ASN A 219 -9.41 -18.82 7.47
CA ASN A 219 -8.01 -18.53 7.15
C ASN A 219 -7.68 -17.03 7.04
N GLU A 220 -8.68 -16.14 6.93
CA GLU A 220 -8.43 -14.71 6.96
C GLU A 220 -7.75 -14.27 8.26
N SER A 221 -6.76 -13.39 8.14
CA SER A 221 -6.08 -12.82 9.30
C SER A 221 -7.04 -11.97 10.14
N LYS A 222 -6.73 -11.79 11.43
CA LYS A 222 -7.55 -10.97 12.33
C LYS A 222 -7.73 -9.54 11.81
N GLN A 223 -6.68 -9.00 11.20
CA GLN A 223 -6.67 -7.67 10.60
C GLN A 223 -7.58 -7.59 9.38
N GLN A 224 -7.51 -8.57 8.48
CA GLN A 224 -8.41 -8.64 7.31
C GLN A 224 -9.86 -8.79 7.75
N ARG A 225 -10.13 -9.68 8.70
CA ARG A 225 -11.48 -9.88 9.24
C ARG A 225 -12.04 -8.61 9.87
N LEU A 226 -11.20 -7.82 10.55
CA LEU A 226 -11.61 -6.51 11.07
C LEU A 226 -12.02 -5.57 9.94
N LEU A 227 -11.20 -5.43 8.89
CA LEU A 227 -11.53 -4.59 7.74
C LEU A 227 -12.82 -5.04 7.05
N SER A 228 -12.98 -6.35 6.82
CA SER A 228 -14.22 -6.93 6.26
C SER A 228 -15.43 -6.69 7.17
N THR A 229 -15.25 -6.71 8.49
CA THR A 229 -16.33 -6.43 9.45
C THR A 229 -16.71 -4.95 9.44
N GLU A 230 -15.72 -4.05 9.41
CA GLU A 230 -15.95 -2.60 9.31
C GLU A 230 -16.62 -2.22 7.99
N GLU A 231 -16.27 -2.90 6.90
CA GLU A 231 -16.90 -2.70 5.61
C GLU A 231 -18.36 -3.19 5.60
N ALA A 232 -18.67 -4.30 6.29
CA ALA A 232 -20.02 -4.88 6.33
C ALA A 232 -20.98 -4.22 7.34
N VAL A 233 -20.47 -3.78 8.49
CA VAL A 233 -21.29 -3.33 9.64
C VAL A 233 -20.99 -1.88 10.04
N GLY A 234 -19.85 -1.34 9.61
CA GLY A 234 -19.45 0.02 9.93
C GLY A 234 -20.33 1.06 9.25
N TYR A 235 -20.20 2.30 9.73
CA TYR A 235 -20.82 3.45 9.09
C TYR A 235 -20.02 3.88 7.85
N ASP A 236 -20.68 4.63 6.96
CA ASP A 236 -20.03 5.17 5.76
C ASP A 236 -18.79 5.99 6.11
N GLY A 237 -17.64 5.55 5.62
CA GLY A 237 -16.36 6.20 5.88
C GLY A 237 -15.52 5.56 7.00
N MET A 238 -16.06 4.65 7.81
CA MET A 238 -15.31 3.99 8.90
C MET A 238 -14.03 3.31 8.39
N LEU A 239 -14.15 2.55 7.28
CA LEU A 239 -13.01 1.89 6.65
C LEU A 239 -11.99 2.90 6.10
N ALA A 240 -12.45 4.04 5.59
CA ALA A 240 -11.59 5.10 5.08
C ALA A 240 -10.81 5.78 6.22
N ASP A 241 -11.49 6.04 7.33
CA ASP A 241 -10.88 6.59 8.55
C ASP A 241 -9.86 5.62 9.15
N HIS A 242 -10.19 4.32 9.23
CA HIS A 242 -9.23 3.29 9.64
C HIS A 242 -7.99 3.33 8.75
N LYS A 243 -8.15 3.28 7.41
CA LYS A 243 -7.03 3.31 6.47
C LYS A 243 -6.19 4.58 6.63
N LYS A 244 -6.82 5.73 6.84
CA LYS A 244 -6.13 7.01 7.09
C LYS A 244 -5.35 6.96 8.40
N LEU A 245 -5.94 6.46 9.47
CA LEU A 245 -5.30 6.33 10.77
C LEU A 245 -4.10 5.37 10.71
N SER A 246 -4.27 4.23 10.04
CA SER A 246 -3.20 3.25 9.83
C SER A 246 -2.01 3.87 9.07
N LYS A 247 -2.30 4.65 8.02
CA LYS A 247 -1.26 5.37 7.27
C LYS A 247 -0.52 6.37 8.16
N VAL A 248 -1.25 7.22 8.89
CA VAL A 248 -0.64 8.19 9.81
C VAL A 248 0.21 7.50 10.88
N GLY A 249 -0.26 6.36 11.41
CA GLY A 249 0.52 5.56 12.36
C GLY A 249 1.84 5.05 11.77
N ASN A 250 1.83 4.56 10.54
CA ASN A 250 3.04 4.12 9.85
C ASN A 250 4.00 5.29 9.57
N ASP A 251 3.46 6.42 9.11
CA ASP A 251 4.23 7.63 8.84
C ASP A 251 4.90 8.16 10.12
N LEU A 252 4.21 8.08 11.27
CA LEU A 252 4.78 8.43 12.58
C LEU A 252 5.95 7.52 12.97
N VAL A 253 5.85 6.21 12.74
CA VAL A 253 6.94 5.27 13.04
C VAL A 253 8.18 5.60 12.19
N ILE A 254 7.99 5.89 10.91
CA ILE A 254 9.08 6.27 9.98
C ILE A 254 9.71 7.60 10.43
N LEU A 255 8.90 8.61 10.73
CA LEU A 255 9.41 9.90 11.21
C LEU A 255 10.16 9.75 12.54
N GLN A 256 9.71 8.88 13.45
CA GLN A 256 10.43 8.60 14.69
C GLN A 256 11.78 7.93 14.45
N SER A 257 11.90 7.01 13.49
CA SER A 257 13.20 6.45 13.13
C SER A 257 14.13 7.50 12.54
N ASP A 258 13.62 8.36 11.65
CA ASP A 258 14.39 9.42 11.00
C ASP A 258 14.91 10.45 12.03
N ILE A 259 14.06 10.83 12.99
CA ILE A 259 14.45 11.73 14.09
C ILE A 259 15.59 11.10 14.91
N SER A 260 15.47 9.83 15.29
CA SER A 260 16.51 9.12 16.05
C SER A 260 17.84 9.03 15.26
N GLU A 261 17.79 8.84 13.94
CA GLU A 261 18.99 8.85 13.09
C GLU A 261 19.64 10.24 13.00
N LEU A 262 18.82 11.28 12.82
CA LEU A 262 19.29 12.67 12.79
C LEU A 262 19.87 13.10 14.14
N GLU A 263 19.30 12.67 15.26
CA GLU A 263 19.84 12.93 16.60
C GLU A 263 21.22 12.29 16.80
N LYS A 264 21.42 11.04 16.35
CA LYS A 264 22.73 10.38 16.37
C LYS A 264 23.74 11.11 15.51
N SER A 265 23.34 11.53 14.30
CA SER A 265 24.19 12.28 13.39
C SER A 265 24.59 13.63 13.97
N LYS A 266 23.63 14.35 14.56
CA LYS A 266 23.87 15.63 15.26
C LYS A 266 24.88 15.45 16.39
N SER A 267 24.69 14.46 17.26
CA SER A 267 25.62 14.18 18.36
C SER A 267 27.04 13.86 17.83
N HIS A 268 27.16 13.10 16.75
CA HIS A 268 28.45 12.83 16.11
C HIS A 268 29.13 14.12 15.62
N PHE A 269 28.40 15.01 14.94
CA PHE A 269 28.96 16.27 14.45
C PHE A 269 29.30 17.25 15.58
N GLU A 270 28.51 17.29 16.65
CA GLU A 270 28.81 18.10 17.85
C GLU A 270 30.10 17.62 18.52
N ASN A 271 30.31 16.31 18.65
CA ASN A 271 31.56 15.76 19.17
C ASN A 271 32.76 16.10 18.27
N SER A 272 32.65 15.88 16.96
CA SER A 272 33.72 16.26 16.01
C SER A 272 34.02 17.76 16.03
N LYS A 273 33.00 18.61 16.15
CA LYS A 273 33.16 20.06 16.26
C LYS A 273 33.98 20.40 17.52
N ASN A 274 33.60 19.86 18.67
CA ASN A 274 34.30 20.11 19.93
C ASN A 274 35.77 19.65 19.87
N GLU A 275 36.04 18.47 19.29
CA GLU A 275 37.40 17.98 19.09
C GLU A 275 38.24 18.88 18.17
N LEU A 276 37.63 19.39 17.10
CA LEU A 276 38.27 20.32 16.18
C LEU A 276 38.57 21.67 16.85
N GLU A 277 37.63 22.22 17.62
CA GLU A 277 37.81 23.46 18.36
C GLU A 277 38.94 23.33 19.41
N GLU A 278 39.00 22.20 20.11
CA GLU A 278 40.09 21.92 21.06
C GLU A 278 41.44 21.84 20.34
N ARG A 279 41.50 21.19 19.17
CA ARG A 279 42.73 21.12 18.36
C ARG A 279 43.16 22.49 17.82
N VAL A 280 42.22 23.33 17.40
CA VAL A 280 42.51 24.69 16.92
C VAL A 280 43.07 25.54 18.05
N THR A 281 42.41 25.55 19.21
CA THR A 281 42.88 26.33 20.36
C THR A 281 44.24 25.86 20.87
N ALA A 282 44.51 24.55 20.87
CA ALA A 282 45.83 24.01 21.18
C ALA A 282 46.90 24.46 20.17
N MET A 283 46.56 24.49 18.88
CA MET A 283 47.46 24.95 17.82
C MET A 283 47.76 26.45 17.93
N GLU A 284 46.76 27.28 18.24
CA GLU A 284 46.93 28.72 18.47
C GLU A 284 47.84 28.99 19.67
N ARG A 285 47.68 28.25 20.77
CA ARG A 285 48.58 28.32 21.93
C ARG A 285 50.01 27.96 21.55
N ALA A 286 50.20 26.82 20.87
CA ALA A 286 51.53 26.38 20.44
C ALA A 286 52.20 27.36 19.46
N ALA A 287 51.43 28.00 18.57
CA ALA A 287 51.93 29.04 17.68
C ALA A 287 52.33 30.30 18.45
N SER A 288 51.53 30.72 19.42
CA SER A 288 51.85 31.85 20.31
C SER A 288 53.11 31.59 21.13
N ASP A 289 53.27 30.38 21.67
CA ASP A 289 54.46 29.99 22.45
C ASP A 289 55.71 29.98 21.57
N ARG A 290 55.64 29.42 20.35
CA ARG A 290 56.75 29.50 19.38
C ARG A 290 57.11 30.94 19.03
N ASN A 291 56.12 31.80 18.78
CA ASN A 291 56.38 33.21 18.48
C ASN A 291 57.07 33.90 19.66
N ARG A 292 56.65 33.60 20.89
CA ARG A 292 57.29 34.10 22.10
C ARG A 292 58.74 33.61 22.22
N GLU A 293 59.01 32.35 21.93
CA GLU A 293 60.36 31.77 21.95
C GLU A 293 61.28 32.44 20.92
N ILE A 294 60.79 32.64 19.69
CA ILE A 294 61.53 33.36 18.64
C ILE A 294 61.84 34.80 19.08
N LEU A 295 60.85 35.50 19.67
CA LEU A 295 61.04 36.86 20.19
C LEU A 295 62.06 36.91 21.33
N LEU A 296 62.01 35.96 22.27
CA LEU A 296 62.98 35.84 23.37
C LEU A 296 64.39 35.64 22.83
N SER A 297 64.58 34.69 21.93
CA SER A 297 65.88 34.44 21.28
C SER A 297 66.41 35.68 20.55
N HIS A 298 65.53 36.42 19.88
CA HIS A 298 65.89 37.68 19.23
C HIS A 298 66.35 38.73 20.25
N VAL A 299 65.61 38.91 21.35
CA VAL A 299 65.99 39.84 22.44
C VAL A 299 67.34 39.46 23.05
N GLU A 300 67.57 38.17 23.33
CA GLU A 300 68.85 37.68 23.85
C GLU A 300 70.02 38.02 22.92
N SER A 301 69.83 37.84 21.60
CA SER A 301 70.84 38.20 20.60
C SER A 301 71.15 39.69 20.58
N LEU A 302 70.14 40.55 20.76
CA LEU A 302 70.30 42.01 20.82
C LEU A 302 71.04 42.44 22.10
N VAL A 303 70.72 41.84 23.25
CA VAL A 303 71.41 42.09 24.52
C VAL A 303 72.88 41.67 24.43
N ALA A 304 73.16 40.48 23.87
CA ALA A 304 74.52 40.01 23.67
C ALA A 304 75.33 40.94 22.75
N LYS A 305 74.70 41.46 21.68
CA LYS A 305 75.30 42.42 20.77
C LYS A 305 75.60 43.75 21.47
N ALA A 306 74.66 44.30 22.24
CA ALA A 306 74.87 45.52 23.02
C ALA A 306 76.05 45.36 24.00
N ALA A 307 76.11 44.25 24.74
CA ALA A 307 77.22 43.96 25.66
C ALA A 307 78.57 43.74 24.95
N TYR A 308 78.56 43.28 23.70
CA TYR A 308 79.76 43.22 22.86
C TYR A 308 80.22 44.62 22.44
N ASP A 309 79.28 45.45 21.95
CA ASP A 309 79.56 46.81 21.51
C ASP A 309 80.10 47.68 22.66
N ASP A 310 79.54 47.55 23.87
CA ASP A 310 80.05 48.22 25.07
C ASP A 310 81.50 47.83 25.37
N ARG A 311 81.80 46.52 25.40
CA ARG A 311 83.17 46.02 25.65
C ARG A 311 84.14 46.45 24.56
N LYS A 312 83.70 46.45 23.30
CA LYS A 312 84.50 46.91 22.17
C LYS A 312 84.86 48.39 22.35
N SER A 313 83.91 49.24 22.74
CA SER A 313 84.15 50.66 22.99
C SER A 313 85.20 50.90 24.10
N ILE A 314 85.16 50.10 25.17
CA ILE A 314 86.13 50.16 26.27
C ILE A 314 87.53 49.77 25.80
N VAL A 315 87.65 48.67 25.04
CA VAL A 315 88.95 48.21 24.51
C VAL A 315 89.52 49.23 23.52
N GLU A 316 88.70 49.81 22.65
CA GLU A 316 89.12 50.86 21.72
C GLU A 316 89.61 52.10 22.47
N ALA A 317 88.91 52.53 23.52
CA ALA A 317 89.34 53.62 24.39
C ALA A 317 90.71 53.33 25.05
N SER A 318 90.88 52.17 25.68
CA SER A 318 92.15 51.76 26.29
C SER A 318 93.29 51.64 25.28
N LEU A 319 92.99 51.20 24.05
CA LEU A 319 93.96 51.10 22.97
C LEU A 319 94.39 52.50 22.47
N THR A 320 93.45 53.46 22.41
CA THR A 320 93.80 54.86 22.12
C THR A 320 94.66 55.46 23.23
N GLU A 321 94.34 55.22 24.49
CA GLU A 321 95.13 55.69 25.62
C GLU A 321 96.54 55.09 25.60
N ALA A 322 96.66 53.77 25.42
CA ALA A 322 97.96 53.09 25.30
C ALA A 322 98.80 53.63 24.12
N LYS A 323 98.17 53.91 22.97
CA LYS A 323 98.84 54.56 21.83
C LYS A 323 99.33 55.97 22.17
N THR A 324 98.52 56.77 22.87
CA THR A 324 98.95 58.11 23.31
C THR A 324 100.08 58.05 24.33
N ASN A 325 100.08 57.07 25.24
CA ASN A 325 101.15 56.86 26.20
C ASN A 325 102.43 56.37 25.53
N LEU A 326 102.34 55.50 24.51
CA LEU A 326 103.49 55.09 23.71
C LEU A 326 104.10 56.28 22.97
N GLN A 327 103.28 57.15 22.36
CA GLN A 327 103.75 58.38 21.72
C GLN A 327 104.44 59.33 22.71
N LYS A 328 103.91 59.47 23.94
CA LYS A 328 104.57 60.25 24.98
C LYS A 328 105.91 59.63 25.39
N PHE A 329 105.96 58.31 25.55
CA PHE A 329 107.20 57.60 25.85
C PHE A 329 108.24 57.77 24.75
N ASP A 330 107.84 57.64 23.48
CA ASP A 330 108.72 57.88 22.33
C ASP A 330 109.22 59.33 22.29
N GLN A 331 108.36 60.30 22.61
CA GLN A 331 108.75 61.71 22.73
C GLN A 331 109.74 61.96 23.87
N ASP A 332 109.51 61.37 25.04
CA ASP A 332 110.39 61.53 26.20
C ASP A 332 111.71 60.77 26.00
N TYR A 333 111.69 59.61 25.35
CA TYR A 333 112.87 58.88 24.92
C TYR A 333 113.69 59.68 23.88
N ALA A 334 113.03 60.33 22.92
CA ALA A 334 113.67 61.23 21.98
C ALA A 334 114.36 62.43 22.67
N LYS A 335 113.71 63.05 23.68
CA LYS A 335 114.33 64.10 24.51
C LYS A 335 115.52 63.58 25.30
N TYR A 336 115.47 62.34 25.80
CA TYR A 336 116.57 61.73 26.54
C TYR A 336 117.79 61.47 25.65
N ILE A 337 117.57 61.04 24.40
CA ILE A 337 118.64 60.88 23.40
C ILE A 337 119.25 62.24 23.02
N ASP A 338 118.44 63.29 22.86
CA ASP A 338 118.94 64.64 22.57
C ASP A 338 119.73 65.25 23.73
N ALA A 339 119.45 64.86 24.99
CA ALA A 339 120.22 65.30 26.17
C ALA A 339 121.58 64.58 26.35
N ILE A 340 121.83 63.50 25.61
CA ILE A 340 123.07 62.71 25.66
C ILE A 340 124.05 63.09 24.52
N LYS A 341 123.59 63.87 23.53
CA LYS A 341 124.44 64.49 22.49
C LYS A 341 124.93 65.86 22.94
#